data_AF-A0A7V6TF90-F1
#
_entry.id   AF-A0A7V6TF90-F1
#
_cell.length_a   1.000
_cell.length_b   1.000
_cell.length_c   1.000
_cell.angle_alpha   90.00
_cell.angle_beta   90.00
_cell.angle_gamma   90.00
#
_symmetry.space_group_name_H-M   'P 1'
#
loop_
_entity.id
_entity.type
_entity.pdbx_description
1 polymer ?
#
loop_
_entity_poly.entity_id
_entity_poly.type
_entity_poly.pdbx_seq_one_letter_code
_entity_poly.pdbx_strand_id
1 'polypeptide(L)'
;MNLFERMQKLDPRYIYIVVALAIIIPLMIPYDSDNVTTPPTENLYQMIDSFAGREDRAILLSFYHDAATMPELFPMEVAILRHCFERNVKIFMLTWYPAGAPIIDYAINTVKEEYPDIQSGVDYCNFGYKPQAFAMVLGMGDNIANTMNTDAEGRKLENLPIMRGINNYSEMNLVIEFSGSSAGGTWIVYARPKFGLNVAVGVTAVMAADMYPYLQSGQLIGMLSGLKGAAEYEKLVDIFAAYRDPKIDYDNTLNENGEKILPGRPFGREILEDESSKKLTLITTQNYARYTTSEYEAFSARYPEQIHILNKLMKVDKDMIEIDIRDISPEMRTEMGEKLYREISRQTHNTEYKFKVARIGMNAQSVAHIMIIVFIILGNIGYFIQKARTAKK
;
A
#
# COMPACT_ATOMS: atom_id res chain seq x y z
N MET A 1 -29.88 -31.55 -30.64
CA MET A 1 -29.81 -30.65 -29.47
C MET A 1 -28.86 -29.53 -29.82
N ASN A 2 -29.38 -28.31 -29.98
CA ASN A 2 -28.51 -27.15 -30.20
C ASN A 2 -27.68 -26.89 -28.92
N LEU A 3 -26.47 -26.32 -29.06
CA LEU A 3 -25.59 -25.97 -27.94
C LEU A 3 -26.34 -25.30 -26.77
N PHE A 4 -27.33 -24.47 -27.13
CA PHE A 4 -28.20 -23.77 -26.21
C PHE A 4 -29.11 -24.66 -25.34
N GLU A 5 -29.71 -25.72 -25.90
CA GLU A 5 -30.55 -26.66 -25.14
C GLU A 5 -29.71 -27.51 -24.17
N ARG A 6 -28.42 -27.70 -24.48
CA ARG A 6 -27.46 -28.31 -23.54
C ARG A 6 -27.13 -27.36 -22.39
N MET A 7 -26.95 -26.07 -22.66
CA MET A 7 -26.68 -25.06 -21.64
C MET A 7 -27.86 -24.86 -20.68
N GLN A 8 -29.11 -24.85 -21.17
CA GLN A 8 -30.29 -24.72 -20.30
C GLN A 8 -30.54 -25.94 -19.40
N LYS A 9 -30.00 -27.11 -19.77
CA LYS A 9 -30.06 -28.34 -18.98
C LYS A 9 -28.80 -28.57 -18.14
N LEU A 10 -27.86 -27.63 -18.16
CA LEU A 10 -26.62 -27.75 -17.40
C LEU A 10 -26.95 -27.69 -15.91
N ASP A 11 -26.43 -28.66 -15.15
CA ASP A 11 -26.53 -28.64 -13.69
C ASP A 11 -25.82 -27.37 -13.15
N PRO A 12 -26.49 -26.55 -12.30
CA PRO A 12 -25.89 -25.36 -11.70
C PRO A 12 -24.56 -25.61 -10.98
N ARG A 13 -24.30 -26.84 -10.52
CA ARG A 13 -23.02 -27.23 -9.91
C ARG A 13 -21.82 -26.97 -10.81
N TYR A 14 -21.97 -27.16 -12.12
CA TYR A 14 -20.88 -26.86 -13.07
C TYR A 14 -20.61 -25.36 -13.18
N ILE A 15 -21.66 -24.52 -13.04
CA ILE A 15 -21.50 -23.06 -12.98
C ILE A 15 -20.72 -22.70 -11.72
N TYR A 16 -21.07 -23.26 -10.56
CA TYR A 16 -20.33 -23.01 -9.32
C TYR A 16 -18.87 -23.46 -9.40
N ILE A 17 -18.57 -24.59 -10.05
CA ILE A 17 -17.19 -25.02 -10.28
C ILE A 17 -16.44 -24.02 -11.17
N VAL A 18 -17.04 -23.58 -12.27
CA VAL A 18 -16.41 -22.59 -13.17
C VAL A 18 -16.17 -21.27 -12.43
N VAL A 19 -17.14 -20.80 -11.64
CA VAL A 19 -16.99 -19.60 -10.81
C VAL A 19 -15.89 -19.76 -9.78
N ALA A 20 -15.83 -20.90 -9.09
CA ALA A 20 -14.78 -21.19 -8.12
C ALA A 20 -13.40 -21.20 -8.79
N LEU A 21 -13.27 -21.85 -9.95
CA LEU A 21 -12.02 -21.88 -10.71
C LEU A 21 -11.61 -20.49 -11.21
N ALA A 22 -12.56 -19.66 -11.64
CA ALA A 22 -12.30 -18.29 -12.07
C ALA A 22 -11.77 -17.40 -10.93
N ILE A 23 -12.03 -17.74 -9.68
CA ILE A 23 -11.49 -17.06 -8.50
C ILE A 23 -10.17 -17.70 -8.03
N ILE A 24 -10.12 -19.04 -7.95
CA ILE A 24 -8.97 -19.78 -7.43
C ILE A 24 -7.75 -19.65 -8.35
N ILE A 25 -7.93 -19.78 -9.66
CA ILE A 25 -6.81 -19.79 -10.62
C ILE A 25 -6.02 -18.47 -10.58
N PRO A 26 -6.64 -17.28 -10.66
CA PRO A 26 -5.89 -16.02 -10.59
C PRO A 26 -5.23 -15.75 -9.23
N LEU A 27 -5.75 -16.33 -8.14
CA LEU A 27 -5.12 -16.24 -6.82
C LEU A 27 -3.90 -17.15 -6.71
N MET A 28 -3.94 -18.34 -7.31
CA MET A 28 -2.82 -19.28 -7.30
C MET A 28 -1.74 -18.92 -8.32
N ILE A 29 -2.14 -18.32 -9.45
CA ILE A 29 -1.27 -17.94 -10.56
C ILE A 29 -1.48 -16.45 -10.80
N PRO A 30 -0.88 -15.58 -9.95
CA PRO A 30 -0.95 -14.15 -10.17
C PRO A 30 -0.27 -13.80 -11.48
N TYR A 31 -0.88 -12.88 -12.23
CA TYR A 31 -0.34 -12.35 -13.48
C TYR A 31 -0.17 -10.84 -13.35
N ASP A 32 0.69 -10.25 -14.18
CA ASP A 32 0.93 -8.82 -14.14
C ASP A 32 -0.24 -8.08 -14.81
N SER A 33 -0.99 -7.32 -14.01
CA SER A 33 -2.07 -6.46 -14.47
C SER A 33 -1.72 -5.00 -14.22
N ASP A 34 -2.07 -4.13 -15.16
CA ASP A 34 -1.85 -2.70 -15.00
C ASP A 34 -3.06 -2.05 -14.32
N ASN A 35 -2.86 -1.58 -13.09
CA ASN A 35 -3.86 -0.82 -12.36
C ASN A 35 -3.63 0.67 -12.60
N VAL A 36 -4.53 1.30 -13.36
CA VAL A 36 -4.54 2.76 -13.53
C VAL A 36 -4.94 3.41 -12.22
N THR A 37 -4.12 4.33 -11.73
CA THR A 37 -4.36 5.08 -10.49
C THR A 37 -5.38 6.18 -10.70
N THR A 38 -6.13 6.50 -9.64
CA THR A 38 -7.14 7.55 -9.66
C THR A 38 -6.68 8.80 -8.89
N PRO A 39 -7.13 10.01 -9.28
CA PRO A 39 -6.76 11.24 -8.60
C PRO A 39 -6.96 11.23 -7.07
N PRO A 40 -8.05 10.68 -6.50
CA PRO A 40 -8.24 10.67 -5.04
C PRO A 40 -7.17 9.85 -4.30
N THR A 41 -6.70 8.76 -4.92
CA THR A 41 -5.62 7.91 -4.41
C THR A 41 -4.27 8.60 -4.55
N GLU A 42 -4.00 9.18 -5.73
CA GLU A 42 -2.77 9.94 -6.03
C GLU A 42 -2.61 11.16 -5.10
N ASN A 43 -3.71 11.87 -4.82
CA ASN A 43 -3.71 13.03 -3.91
C ASN A 43 -3.37 12.63 -2.48
N LEU A 44 -3.92 11.51 -2.00
CA LEU A 44 -3.60 11.00 -0.67
C LEU A 44 -2.14 10.58 -0.59
N TYR A 45 -1.65 9.84 -1.60
CA TYR A 45 -0.26 9.45 -1.69
C TYR A 45 0.65 10.68 -1.61
N GLN A 46 0.42 11.68 -2.47
CA GLN A 46 1.22 12.91 -2.52
C GLN A 46 1.18 13.70 -1.21
N MET A 47 0.04 13.77 -0.51
CA MET A 47 -0.04 14.43 0.79
C MET A 47 0.88 13.73 1.81
N ILE A 48 0.80 12.40 1.91
CA ILE A 48 1.66 11.63 2.82
C ILE A 48 3.14 11.78 2.41
N ASP A 49 3.43 11.71 1.12
CA ASP A 49 4.78 11.84 0.55
C ASP A 49 5.40 13.22 0.85
N SER A 50 4.57 14.27 0.92
CA SER A 50 5.01 15.63 1.26
C SER A 50 5.49 15.78 2.72
N PHE A 51 5.22 14.79 3.57
CA PHE A 51 5.67 14.75 4.96
C PHE A 51 7.00 13.99 5.12
N ALA A 52 7.55 13.43 4.03
CA ALA A 52 8.76 12.61 4.05
C ALA A 52 9.93 13.31 4.75
N GLY A 53 10.49 12.64 5.77
CA GLY A 53 11.63 13.11 6.54
C GLY A 53 11.41 14.39 7.35
N ARG A 54 10.18 14.90 7.47
CA ARG A 54 9.86 16.08 8.27
C ARG A 54 9.64 15.70 9.73
N GLU A 55 10.26 16.46 10.64
CA GLU A 55 10.10 16.23 12.08
C GLU A 55 8.85 16.92 12.67
N ASP A 56 8.36 17.96 11.98
CA ASP A 56 7.20 18.80 12.33
C ASP A 56 5.90 18.33 11.68
N ARG A 57 5.88 17.12 11.13
CA ARG A 57 4.71 16.52 10.48
C ARG A 57 4.52 15.08 10.91
N ALA A 58 3.25 14.71 11.05
CA ALA A 58 2.84 13.34 11.30
C ALA A 58 1.46 13.07 10.72
N ILE A 59 1.14 11.79 10.56
CA ILE A 59 -0.20 11.34 10.16
C ILE A 59 -0.83 10.46 11.24
N LEU A 60 -2.15 10.39 11.24
CA LEU A 60 -2.94 9.52 12.11
C LEU A 60 -3.76 8.54 11.28
N LEU A 61 -3.64 7.25 11.55
CA LEU A 61 -4.54 6.23 11.03
C LEU A 61 -5.60 5.88 12.08
N SER A 62 -6.88 6.01 11.71
CA SER A 62 -8.03 5.60 12.52
C SER A 62 -8.57 4.29 11.96
N PHE A 63 -8.29 3.18 12.64
CA PHE A 63 -8.75 1.85 12.27
C PHE A 63 -10.18 1.67 12.76
N TYR A 64 -11.18 1.97 11.94
CA TYR A 64 -12.60 1.94 12.34
C TYR A 64 -13.38 0.83 11.63
N HIS A 65 -12.88 -0.39 11.78
CA HIS A 65 -13.44 -1.60 11.18
C HIS A 65 -13.10 -2.86 11.98
N ASP A 66 -13.61 -4.00 11.51
CA ASP A 66 -13.41 -5.32 12.09
C ASP A 66 -13.00 -6.35 11.02
N ALA A 67 -12.90 -7.61 11.43
CA ALA A 67 -12.50 -8.72 10.57
C ALA A 67 -13.39 -8.92 9.33
N ALA A 68 -14.66 -8.50 9.36
CA ALA A 68 -15.57 -8.71 8.23
C ALA A 68 -15.24 -7.82 7.03
N THR A 69 -14.60 -6.68 7.27
CA THR A 69 -14.26 -5.66 6.26
C THR A 69 -12.75 -5.52 6.03
N MET A 70 -11.93 -6.20 6.84
CA MET A 70 -10.48 -6.33 6.65
C MET A 70 -10.05 -6.68 5.22
N PRO A 71 -10.71 -7.60 4.47
CA PRO A 71 -10.24 -7.97 3.14
C PRO A 71 -10.11 -6.79 2.15
N GLU A 72 -10.89 -5.71 2.34
CA GLU A 72 -10.77 -4.49 1.53
C GLU A 72 -9.92 -3.40 2.19
N LEU A 73 -9.99 -3.26 3.52
CA LEU A 73 -9.41 -2.13 4.25
C LEU A 73 -7.98 -2.38 4.72
N PHE A 74 -7.68 -3.58 5.21
CA PHE A 74 -6.39 -3.92 5.78
C PHE A 74 -5.21 -3.74 4.80
N PRO A 75 -5.33 -4.12 3.51
CA PRO A 75 -4.26 -3.85 2.54
C PRO A 75 -3.96 -2.34 2.36
N MET A 76 -4.95 -1.46 2.53
CA MET A 76 -4.72 0.00 2.49
C MET A 76 -3.84 0.45 3.65
N GLU A 77 -4.14 -0.03 4.85
CA GLU A 77 -3.44 0.31 6.08
C GLU A 77 -1.98 -0.15 6.04
N VAL A 78 -1.77 -1.40 5.60
CA VAL A 78 -0.45 -1.99 5.38
C VAL A 78 0.34 -1.19 4.34
N ALA A 79 -0.28 -0.82 3.22
CA ALA A 79 0.40 -0.04 2.18
C ALA A 79 0.77 1.37 2.65
N ILE A 80 -0.08 2.04 3.44
CA ILE A 80 0.22 3.36 4.02
C ILE A 80 1.31 3.28 5.09
N LEU A 81 1.27 2.26 5.97
CA LEU A 81 2.34 2.01 6.94
C LEU A 81 3.68 1.81 6.24
N ARG A 82 3.69 0.98 5.19
CA ARG A 82 4.87 0.74 4.35
C ARG A 82 5.38 2.02 3.70
N HIS A 83 4.48 2.84 3.12
CA HIS A 83 4.83 4.15 2.58
C HIS A 83 5.52 5.03 3.64
N CYS A 84 4.95 5.11 4.84
CA CYS A 84 5.47 5.97 5.89
C CYS A 84 6.88 5.54 6.33
N PHE A 85 7.13 4.23 6.47
CA PHE A 85 8.47 3.75 6.82
C PHE A 85 9.48 3.89 5.68
N GLU A 86 9.06 3.70 4.43
CA GLU A 86 9.92 3.97 3.27
C GLU A 86 10.36 5.44 3.20
N ARG A 87 9.48 6.36 3.62
CA ARG A 87 9.69 7.81 3.48
C ARG A 87 10.02 8.53 4.79
N ASN A 88 10.29 7.79 5.87
CA ASN A 88 10.57 8.35 7.20
C ASN A 88 9.49 9.36 7.65
N VAL A 89 8.22 8.99 7.50
CA VAL A 89 7.05 9.76 7.95
C VAL A 89 6.60 9.23 9.31
N LYS A 90 6.50 10.11 10.31
CA LYS A 90 5.98 9.76 11.64
C LYS A 90 4.49 9.39 11.53
N ILE A 91 4.14 8.22 12.08
CA ILE A 91 2.79 7.68 11.98
C ILE A 91 2.22 7.30 13.35
N PHE A 92 1.00 7.71 13.58
CA PHE A 92 0.23 7.38 14.77
C PHE A 92 -0.96 6.52 14.38
N MET A 93 -1.39 5.62 15.25
CA MET A 93 -2.62 4.86 15.04
C MET A 93 -3.51 4.87 16.26
N LEU A 94 -4.81 4.78 16.04
CA LEU A 94 -5.81 4.53 17.07
C LEU A 94 -6.97 3.74 16.52
N THR A 95 -7.84 3.31 17.41
CA THR A 95 -9.17 2.85 17.02
C THR A 95 -10.23 3.36 17.99
N TRP A 96 -11.40 3.67 17.44
CA TRP A 96 -12.62 3.95 18.20
C TRP A 96 -13.44 2.69 18.49
N TYR A 97 -12.96 1.53 18.04
CA TYR A 97 -13.66 0.26 18.15
C TYR A 97 -12.75 -0.80 18.79
N PRO A 98 -13.21 -1.52 19.85
CA PRO A 98 -12.35 -2.49 20.52
C PRO A 98 -11.76 -3.56 19.59
N ALA A 99 -12.52 -3.99 18.58
CA ALA A 99 -12.07 -5.00 17.62
C ALA A 99 -10.95 -4.50 16.69
N GLY A 100 -10.76 -3.18 16.54
CA GLY A 100 -9.70 -2.60 15.71
C GLY A 100 -8.32 -2.67 16.38
N ALA A 101 -8.23 -2.77 17.70
CA ALA A 101 -6.96 -2.75 18.41
C ALA A 101 -6.01 -3.89 18.00
N PRO A 102 -6.45 -5.17 17.98
CA PRO A 102 -5.60 -6.26 17.48
C PRO A 102 -5.29 -6.14 15.99
N ILE A 103 -6.12 -5.44 15.20
CA ILE A 103 -5.86 -5.23 13.76
C ILE A 103 -4.69 -4.25 13.58
N ILE A 104 -4.61 -3.19 14.40
CA ILE A 104 -3.47 -2.26 14.39
C ILE A 104 -2.17 -3.03 14.65
N ASP A 105 -2.14 -3.85 15.70
CA ASP A 105 -0.95 -4.64 16.05
C ASP A 105 -0.58 -5.63 14.94
N TYR A 106 -1.59 -6.24 14.30
CA TYR A 106 -1.38 -7.13 13.15
C TYR A 106 -0.80 -6.37 11.94
N ALA A 107 -1.29 -5.17 11.63
CA ALA A 107 -0.77 -4.35 10.53
C ALA A 107 0.69 -3.93 10.79
N ILE A 108 1.00 -3.45 12.00
CA ILE A 108 2.36 -3.08 12.39
C ILE A 108 3.30 -4.28 12.26
N ASN A 109 2.94 -5.42 12.83
CA ASN A 109 3.79 -6.61 12.81
C ASN A 109 4.03 -7.12 11.39
N THR A 110 3.00 -7.08 10.53
CA THR A 110 3.12 -7.45 9.11
C THR A 110 4.17 -6.60 8.39
N VAL A 111 4.19 -5.28 8.65
CA VAL A 111 5.12 -4.36 8.00
C VAL A 111 6.51 -4.42 8.64
N LYS A 112 6.62 -4.59 9.96
CA LYS A 112 7.90 -4.69 10.70
C LYS A 112 8.81 -5.81 10.21
N GLU A 113 8.27 -6.86 9.59
CA GLU A 113 9.07 -7.91 8.97
C GLU A 113 10.00 -7.39 7.85
N GLU A 114 9.61 -6.34 7.12
CA GLU A 114 10.43 -5.68 6.08
C GLU A 114 11.30 -4.55 6.65
N TYR A 115 10.88 -3.94 7.75
CA TYR A 115 11.57 -2.81 8.40
C TYR A 115 11.90 -3.14 9.87
N PRO A 116 12.81 -4.09 10.14
CA PRO A 116 13.10 -4.52 11.51
C PRO A 116 13.72 -3.42 12.38
N ASP A 117 14.25 -2.37 11.76
CA ASP A 117 14.94 -1.27 12.44
C ASP A 117 13.98 -0.20 13.00
N ILE A 118 12.69 -0.24 12.62
CA ILE A 118 11.70 0.74 13.12
C ILE A 118 11.32 0.48 14.58
N GLN A 119 11.18 1.55 15.34
CA GLN A 119 11.01 1.51 16.78
C GLN A 119 9.71 2.19 17.23
N SER A 120 8.96 1.48 18.07
CA SER A 120 7.75 1.99 18.73
C SER A 120 8.12 3.15 19.66
N GLY A 121 7.42 4.28 19.53
CA GLY A 121 7.67 5.51 20.28
C GLY A 121 8.73 6.42 19.65
N VAL A 122 9.36 6.01 18.54
CA VAL A 122 10.31 6.83 17.76
C VAL A 122 9.77 7.07 16.36
N ASP A 123 9.48 6.00 15.62
CA ASP A 123 9.04 6.06 14.22
C ASP A 123 7.51 5.96 14.09
N TYR A 124 6.89 5.17 14.96
CA TYR A 124 5.44 5.02 15.03
C TYR A 124 4.93 5.01 16.48
N CYS A 125 3.64 5.30 16.68
CA CYS A 125 3.01 5.20 18.00
C CYS A 125 1.56 4.70 17.90
N ASN A 126 1.28 3.57 18.56
CA ASN A 126 -0.08 3.02 18.67
C ASN A 126 -0.74 3.54 19.95
N PHE A 127 -1.79 4.36 19.84
CA PHE A 127 -2.60 4.76 21.00
C PHE A 127 -3.54 3.63 21.48
N GLY A 128 -3.80 2.63 20.64
CA GLY A 128 -4.72 1.54 20.90
C GLY A 128 -6.19 1.98 20.82
N TYR A 129 -7.05 1.22 21.49
CA TYR A 129 -8.46 1.56 21.60
C TYR A 129 -8.68 2.74 22.56
N LYS A 130 -9.44 3.73 22.11
CA LYS A 130 -9.85 4.88 22.92
C LYS A 130 -11.38 5.02 22.88
N PRO A 131 -12.05 5.11 24.05
CA PRO A 131 -13.47 5.40 24.09
C PRO A 131 -13.73 6.90 23.83
N GLN A 132 -15.00 7.26 23.61
CA GLN A 132 -15.45 8.67 23.52
C GLN A 132 -14.79 9.48 22.39
N ALA A 133 -14.85 8.95 21.16
CA ALA A 133 -14.22 9.54 19.97
C ALA A 133 -14.41 11.07 19.85
N PHE A 134 -15.62 11.59 20.05
CA PHE A 134 -15.89 13.02 19.97
C PHE A 134 -15.02 13.88 20.90
N ALA A 135 -14.95 13.51 22.19
CA ALA A 135 -14.15 14.26 23.17
C ALA A 135 -12.65 14.14 22.88
N MET A 136 -12.20 12.94 22.48
CA MET A 136 -10.80 12.69 22.15
C MET A 136 -10.35 13.49 20.92
N VAL A 137 -11.17 13.52 19.86
CA VAL A 137 -10.89 14.30 18.65
C VAL A 137 -10.78 15.80 18.96
N LEU A 138 -11.68 16.34 19.79
CA LEU A 138 -11.58 17.75 20.18
C LEU A 138 -10.35 18.04 21.05
N GLY A 139 -10.07 17.18 22.04
CA GLY A 139 -8.93 17.37 22.94
C GLY A 139 -7.58 17.28 22.24
N MET A 140 -7.42 16.35 21.29
CA MET A 140 -6.19 16.21 20.49
C MET A 140 -5.88 17.47 19.67
N GLY A 141 -6.90 18.23 19.27
CA GLY A 141 -6.69 19.51 18.59
C GLY A 141 -6.09 20.58 19.49
N ASP A 142 -6.23 20.47 20.81
CA ASP A 142 -5.56 21.34 21.77
C ASP A 142 -4.18 20.77 22.16
N ASN A 143 -4.13 19.51 22.62
CA ASN A 143 -2.89 18.80 22.95
C ASN A 143 -3.08 17.26 22.93
N ILE A 144 -2.32 16.57 22.08
CA ILE A 144 -2.38 15.11 21.90
C ILE A 144 -1.89 14.35 23.13
N ALA A 145 -0.73 14.71 23.68
CA ALA A 145 -0.12 13.99 24.80
C ALA A 145 -1.02 14.01 26.04
N ASN A 146 -1.58 15.17 26.38
CA ASN A 146 -2.50 15.33 27.52
C ASN A 146 -3.84 14.62 27.30
N THR A 147 -4.33 14.58 26.06
CA THR A 147 -5.61 13.93 25.74
C THR A 147 -5.50 12.41 25.77
N MET A 148 -4.45 11.87 25.14
CA MET A 148 -4.27 10.42 24.99
C MET A 148 -3.58 9.78 26.21
N ASN A 149 -2.81 10.55 26.97
CA ASN A 149 -2.05 10.21 28.17
C ASN A 149 -0.95 9.15 27.96
N THR A 150 -1.36 7.95 27.54
CA THR A 150 -0.47 6.81 27.27
C THR A 150 -0.74 6.20 25.91
N ASP A 151 0.30 5.57 25.36
CA ASP A 151 0.17 4.65 24.23
C ASP A 151 -0.42 3.29 24.66
N ALA A 152 -0.57 2.38 23.70
CA ALA A 152 -1.07 1.02 23.91
C ALA A 152 -0.14 0.15 24.78
N GLU A 153 1.16 0.49 24.84
CA GLU A 153 2.16 -0.19 25.67
C GLU A 153 2.18 0.36 27.11
N GLY A 154 1.35 1.36 27.44
CA GLY A 154 1.27 1.98 28.76
C GLY A 154 2.36 3.03 29.04
N ARG A 155 3.15 3.41 28.03
CA ARG A 155 4.18 4.45 28.13
C ARG A 155 3.50 5.81 28.07
N LYS A 156 3.96 6.75 28.90
CA LYS A 156 3.47 8.13 28.90
C LYS A 156 3.89 8.83 27.61
N LEU A 157 2.93 9.40 26.88
CA LEU A 157 3.19 10.00 25.57
C LEU A 157 4.16 11.18 25.63
N GLU A 158 4.04 12.02 26.66
CA GLU A 158 4.94 13.18 26.89
C GLU A 158 6.44 12.82 26.88
N ASN A 159 6.78 11.56 27.20
CA ASN A 159 8.16 11.08 27.26
C ASN A 159 8.63 10.41 25.97
N LEU A 160 7.74 10.15 25.02
CA LEU A 160 8.09 9.42 23.79
C LEU A 160 8.83 10.34 22.80
N PRO A 161 9.97 9.90 22.23
CA PRO A 161 10.71 10.68 21.23
C PRO A 161 9.86 11.16 20.04
N ILE A 162 8.93 10.34 19.55
CA ILE A 162 8.06 10.68 18.41
C ILE A 162 7.19 11.93 18.65
N MET A 163 6.87 12.23 19.90
CA MET A 163 6.07 13.40 20.28
C MET A 163 6.86 14.71 20.20
N ARG A 164 8.20 14.67 20.06
CA ARG A 164 9.00 15.89 19.87
C ARG A 164 8.60 16.57 18.57
N GLY A 165 8.11 17.80 18.70
CA GLY A 165 7.62 18.58 17.58
C GLY A 165 6.20 18.20 17.12
N ILE A 166 5.47 17.34 17.84
CA ILE A 166 4.10 16.95 17.52
C ILE A 166 3.19 17.23 18.73
N ASN A 167 2.48 18.35 18.73
CA ASN A 167 1.65 18.76 19.87
C ASN A 167 0.16 18.55 19.60
N ASN A 168 -0.30 18.93 18.42
CA ASN A 168 -1.72 18.84 18.02
C ASN A 168 -1.88 18.67 16.50
N TYR A 169 -3.06 18.95 15.95
CA TYR A 169 -3.37 18.81 14.52
C TYR A 169 -2.63 19.78 13.59
N SER A 170 -1.93 20.78 14.14
CA SER A 170 -1.03 21.64 13.36
C SER A 170 0.13 20.83 12.79
N GLU A 171 0.66 19.87 13.57
CA GLU A 171 1.76 19.00 13.15
C GLU A 171 1.27 17.61 12.73
N MET A 172 0.33 17.02 13.48
CA MET A 172 -0.42 15.82 13.06
C MET A 172 -1.49 16.21 12.04
N ASN A 173 -1.06 16.66 10.86
CA ASN A 173 -1.88 17.44 9.94
C ASN A 173 -2.70 16.60 8.94
N LEU A 174 -2.71 15.28 9.09
CA LEU A 174 -3.54 14.38 8.29
C LEU A 174 -4.09 13.24 9.15
N VAL A 175 -5.39 13.02 9.05
CA VAL A 175 -6.04 11.78 9.53
C VAL A 175 -6.60 11.00 8.35
N ILE A 176 -6.38 9.68 8.36
CA ILE A 176 -7.00 8.73 7.44
C ILE A 176 -7.84 7.76 8.26
N GLU A 177 -9.15 7.73 8.04
CA GLU A 177 -10.06 6.80 8.71
C GLU A 177 -10.49 5.66 7.79
N PHE A 178 -10.31 4.42 8.26
CA PHE A 178 -10.66 3.21 7.52
C PHE A 178 -11.95 2.61 8.07
N SER A 179 -13.01 2.54 7.26
CA SER A 179 -14.27 1.97 7.71
C SER A 179 -15.08 1.32 6.60
N GLY A 180 -15.85 0.28 6.97
CA GLY A 180 -16.84 -0.37 6.12
C GLY A 180 -18.29 -0.03 6.50
N SER A 181 -18.52 0.92 7.41
CA SER A 181 -19.87 1.34 7.82
C SER A 181 -20.08 2.86 7.86
N SER A 182 -19.14 3.63 8.40
CA SER A 182 -19.18 5.10 8.45
C SER A 182 -17.77 5.65 8.56
N ALA A 183 -17.40 6.62 7.74
CA ALA A 183 -16.02 7.12 7.66
C ALA A 183 -15.96 8.64 7.73
N GLY A 184 -14.99 9.17 8.46
CA GLY A 184 -14.60 10.58 8.47
C GLY A 184 -15.51 11.50 9.28
N GLY A 185 -16.67 11.05 9.76
CA GLY A 185 -17.72 11.92 10.32
C GLY A 185 -17.23 12.91 11.38
N THR A 186 -16.68 12.42 12.50
CA THR A 186 -16.19 13.28 13.60
C THR A 186 -15.08 14.22 13.13
N TRP A 187 -14.19 13.72 12.26
CA TRP A 187 -13.04 14.46 11.74
C TRP A 187 -13.48 15.61 10.81
N ILE A 188 -14.40 15.34 9.89
CA ILE A 188 -14.93 16.29 8.91
C ILE A 188 -15.75 17.38 9.60
N VAL A 189 -16.58 17.01 10.59
CA VAL A 189 -17.53 17.93 11.22
C VAL A 189 -16.85 18.81 12.27
N TYR A 190 -15.86 18.28 13.01
CA TYR A 190 -15.30 19.00 14.16
C TYR A 190 -13.82 19.33 14.01
N ALA A 191 -12.97 18.35 13.67
CA ALA A 191 -11.53 18.58 13.65
C ALA A 191 -11.09 19.49 12.50
N ARG A 192 -11.57 19.21 11.29
CA ARG A 192 -11.24 19.99 10.09
C ARG A 192 -11.68 21.45 10.20
N PRO A 193 -12.94 21.80 10.55
CA PRO A 193 -13.37 23.20 10.57
C PRO A 193 -12.75 23.99 11.72
N LYS A 194 -12.50 23.35 12.87
CA LYS A 194 -11.95 24.02 14.05
C LYS A 194 -10.42 24.18 13.99
N PHE A 195 -9.71 23.16 13.51
CA PHE A 195 -8.24 23.08 13.60
C PHE A 195 -7.53 23.02 12.24
N GLY A 196 -8.26 22.95 11.13
CA GLY A 196 -7.65 22.85 9.79
C GLY A 196 -7.04 21.49 9.48
N LEU A 197 -7.41 20.43 10.22
CA LEU A 197 -6.92 19.07 9.99
C LEU A 197 -7.34 18.56 8.60
N ASN A 198 -6.39 18.04 7.81
CA ASN A 198 -6.74 17.36 6.57
C ASN A 198 -7.32 15.98 6.89
N VAL A 199 -8.37 15.60 6.15
CA VAL A 199 -9.07 14.33 6.34
C VAL A 199 -9.07 13.56 5.03
N ALA A 200 -8.73 12.28 5.11
CA ALA A 200 -8.91 11.30 4.05
C ALA A 200 -9.62 10.07 4.61
N VAL A 201 -10.11 9.21 3.74
CA VAL A 201 -10.80 7.98 4.14
C VAL A 201 -10.38 6.78 3.28
N GLY A 202 -10.28 5.61 3.91
CA GLY A 202 -10.28 4.32 3.22
C GLY A 202 -11.62 3.65 3.47
N VAL A 203 -12.36 3.31 2.43
CA VAL A 203 -13.70 2.73 2.57
C VAL A 203 -13.87 1.49 1.72
N THR A 204 -14.79 0.61 2.10
CA THR A 204 -15.18 -0.53 1.25
C THR A 204 -15.78 -0.03 -0.07
N ALA A 205 -15.74 -0.84 -1.12
CA ALA A 205 -16.24 -0.42 -2.44
C ALA A 205 -17.69 0.07 -2.41
N VAL A 206 -18.53 -0.55 -1.57
CA VAL A 206 -19.97 -0.21 -1.44
C VAL A 206 -20.20 1.16 -0.79
N MET A 207 -19.25 1.66 -0.01
CA MET A 207 -19.33 2.96 0.67
C MET A 207 -18.78 4.12 -0.14
N ALA A 208 -18.10 3.85 -1.25
CA ALA A 208 -17.44 4.88 -2.05
C ALA A 208 -18.40 5.99 -2.50
N ALA A 209 -19.63 5.59 -2.87
CA ALA A 209 -20.70 6.49 -3.31
C ALA A 209 -21.01 7.58 -2.27
N ASP A 210 -21.06 7.21 -0.99
CA ASP A 210 -21.41 8.10 0.11
C ASP A 210 -20.32 9.14 0.41
N MET A 211 -19.07 8.84 0.02
CA MET A 211 -17.91 9.69 0.30
C MET A 211 -17.62 10.70 -0.81
N TYR A 212 -18.07 10.46 -2.05
CA TYR A 212 -17.84 11.38 -3.18
C TYR A 212 -18.32 12.83 -2.94
N PRO A 213 -19.47 13.11 -2.31
CA PRO A 213 -19.87 14.48 -2.02
C PRO A 213 -18.83 15.25 -1.18
N TYR A 214 -18.23 14.60 -0.19
CA TYR A 214 -17.19 15.20 0.66
C TYR A 214 -15.87 15.39 -0.07
N LEU A 215 -15.54 14.49 -1.01
CA LEU A 215 -14.38 14.62 -1.87
C LEU A 215 -14.54 15.78 -2.86
N GLN A 216 -15.72 15.90 -3.48
CA GLN A 216 -16.05 16.96 -4.43
C GLN A 216 -16.10 18.35 -3.78
N SER A 217 -16.55 18.43 -2.51
CA SER A 217 -16.54 19.68 -1.74
C SER A 217 -15.16 20.05 -1.18
N GLY A 218 -14.15 19.18 -1.33
CA GLY A 218 -12.81 19.35 -0.75
C GLY A 218 -12.75 19.14 0.77
N GLN A 219 -13.82 18.62 1.37
CA GLN A 219 -13.82 18.21 2.78
C GLN A 219 -12.92 17.00 3.02
N LEU A 220 -12.81 16.11 2.03
CA LEU A 220 -11.80 15.06 1.96
C LEU A 220 -10.71 15.44 0.95
N ILE A 221 -9.45 15.26 1.33
CA ILE A 221 -8.31 15.52 0.44
C ILE A 221 -8.00 14.34 -0.50
N GLY A 222 -8.48 13.15 -0.14
CA GLY A 222 -8.22 11.91 -0.84
C GLY A 222 -9.07 10.78 -0.30
N MET A 223 -9.17 9.70 -1.06
CA MET A 223 -10.00 8.55 -0.74
C MET A 223 -9.44 7.28 -1.38
N LEU A 224 -9.40 6.19 -0.62
CA LEU A 224 -9.15 4.83 -1.13
C LEU A 224 -10.47 4.06 -1.12
N SER A 225 -10.83 3.48 -2.27
CA SER A 225 -12.11 2.78 -2.44
C SER A 225 -11.92 1.30 -2.74
N GLY A 226 -12.32 0.48 -1.77
CA GLY A 226 -12.25 -0.97 -1.78
C GLY A 226 -10.86 -1.50 -2.12
N LEU A 227 -10.83 -2.75 -2.58
CA LEU A 227 -9.58 -3.39 -2.95
C LEU A 227 -8.84 -2.66 -4.09
N LYS A 228 -9.58 -1.98 -4.97
CA LYS A 228 -9.02 -1.18 -6.07
C LYS A 228 -8.16 -0.04 -5.54
N GLY A 229 -8.67 0.76 -4.59
CA GLY A 229 -7.91 1.86 -3.99
C GLY A 229 -6.66 1.38 -3.26
N ALA A 230 -6.74 0.24 -2.58
CA ALA A 230 -5.58 -0.39 -1.97
C ALA A 230 -4.52 -0.79 -3.02
N ALA A 231 -4.95 -1.43 -4.12
CA ALA A 231 -4.06 -1.87 -5.20
C ALA A 231 -3.38 -0.71 -5.94
N GLU A 232 -4.11 0.38 -6.16
CA GLU A 232 -3.57 1.63 -6.68
C GLU A 232 -2.50 2.21 -5.74
N TYR A 233 -2.76 2.21 -4.43
CA TYR A 233 -1.81 2.73 -3.46
C TYR A 233 -0.56 1.85 -3.31
N GLU A 234 -0.70 0.52 -3.27
CA GLU A 234 0.42 -0.44 -3.34
C GLU A 234 1.32 -0.15 -4.56
N LYS A 235 0.71 0.07 -5.73
CA LYS A 235 1.43 0.44 -6.96
C LYS A 235 2.23 1.74 -6.78
N LEU A 236 1.64 2.78 -6.18
CA LEU A 236 2.34 4.05 -5.95
C LEU A 236 3.51 3.89 -4.98
N VAL A 237 3.35 3.10 -3.92
CA VAL A 237 4.43 2.81 -2.97
C VAL A 237 5.61 2.12 -3.67
N ASP A 238 5.35 1.11 -4.50
CA ASP A 238 6.41 0.40 -5.21
C ASP A 238 7.12 1.28 -6.25
N ILE A 239 6.37 2.12 -6.97
CA ILE A 239 6.93 3.00 -8.01
C ILE A 239 7.73 4.15 -7.40
N PHE A 240 7.30 4.73 -6.28
CA PHE A 240 7.84 6.00 -5.79
C PHE A 240 8.56 5.85 -4.45
N ALA A 241 7.89 5.34 -3.42
CA ALA A 241 8.44 5.29 -2.07
C ALA A 241 9.54 4.23 -1.90
N ALA A 242 9.31 3.03 -2.41
CA ALA A 242 10.25 1.90 -2.30
C ALA A 242 11.38 1.98 -3.33
N TYR A 243 11.29 2.87 -4.33
CA TYR A 243 12.33 3.04 -5.33
C TYR A 243 13.66 3.45 -4.68
N ARG A 244 14.78 2.91 -5.18
CA ARG A 244 16.13 3.25 -4.73
C ARG A 244 17.02 3.43 -5.94
N ASP A 245 17.52 4.65 -6.12
CA ASP A 245 18.53 4.92 -7.14
C ASP A 245 19.84 4.22 -6.77
N PRO A 246 20.37 3.30 -7.61
CA PRO A 246 21.62 2.60 -7.32
C PRO A 246 22.84 3.51 -7.13
N LYS A 247 22.78 4.75 -7.63
CA LYS A 247 23.87 5.73 -7.54
C LYS A 247 23.88 6.49 -6.23
N ILE A 248 22.77 6.50 -5.48
CA ILE A 248 22.65 7.28 -4.25
C ILE A 248 22.94 6.39 -3.03
N ASP A 249 23.82 6.88 -2.16
CA ASP A 249 24.06 6.26 -0.86
C ASP A 249 23.07 6.80 0.18
N TYR A 250 22.02 6.02 0.46
CA TYR A 250 20.96 6.42 1.39
C TYR A 250 21.35 6.29 2.87
N ASP A 251 22.54 5.77 3.20
CA ASP A 251 23.05 5.82 4.58
C ASP A 251 23.47 7.24 4.98
N ASN A 252 23.88 8.05 4.01
CA ASN A 252 24.16 9.44 4.24
C ASN A 252 22.85 10.21 4.29
N THR A 253 22.61 10.90 5.40
CA THR A 253 21.39 11.70 5.57
C THR A 253 21.46 13.03 4.83
N LEU A 254 22.65 13.42 4.35
CA LEU A 254 22.91 14.67 3.64
C LEU A 254 23.67 14.39 2.34
N ASN A 255 23.33 15.11 1.28
CA ASN A 255 24.08 15.10 0.02
C ASN A 255 25.30 16.02 0.10
N GLU A 256 26.09 16.08 -0.97
CA GLU A 256 27.30 16.93 -1.06
C GLU A 256 27.02 18.43 -0.87
N ASN A 257 25.77 18.87 -1.08
CA ASN A 257 25.31 20.24 -0.91
C ASN A 257 24.75 20.53 0.50
N GLY A 258 24.71 19.53 1.39
CA GLY A 258 24.12 19.65 2.73
C GLY A 258 22.59 19.58 2.76
N GLU A 259 21.95 19.12 1.69
CA GLU A 259 20.50 18.89 1.64
C GLU A 259 20.16 17.47 2.10
N LYS A 260 19.01 17.28 2.73
CA LYS A 260 18.59 15.98 3.24
C LYS A 260 18.29 15.01 2.09
N ILE A 261 18.96 13.86 2.09
CA ILE A 261 18.64 12.77 1.16
C ILE A 261 17.38 12.08 1.67
N LEU A 262 16.33 12.07 0.83
CA LEU A 262 15.10 11.36 1.11
C LEU A 262 15.07 10.06 0.30
N PRO A 263 14.77 8.91 0.93
CA PRO A 263 14.56 7.68 0.19
C PRO A 263 13.34 7.78 -0.73
N GLY A 264 13.33 6.97 -1.79
CA GLY A 264 12.31 7.03 -2.83
C GLY A 264 12.61 8.06 -3.91
N ARG A 265 11.61 8.30 -4.76
CA ARG A 265 11.62 9.36 -5.78
C ARG A 265 10.32 10.17 -5.70
N PRO A 266 10.34 11.47 -6.10
CA PRO A 266 9.14 12.30 -6.12
C PRO A 266 8.04 11.71 -7.03
N PHE A 267 6.79 11.97 -6.66
CA PHE A 267 5.66 11.64 -7.52
C PHE A 267 5.68 12.45 -8.82
N GLY A 268 5.59 11.76 -9.95
CA GLY A 268 5.41 12.35 -11.28
C GLY A 268 4.43 11.50 -12.07
N ARG A 269 3.38 12.11 -12.66
CA ARG A 269 2.33 11.34 -13.35
C ARG A 269 2.88 10.67 -14.61
N GLU A 270 3.80 11.34 -15.30
CA GLU A 270 4.55 10.84 -16.45
C GLU A 270 5.37 9.58 -16.13
N ILE A 271 5.85 9.46 -14.88
CA ILE A 271 6.60 8.29 -14.43
C ILE A 271 5.71 7.05 -14.41
N LEU A 272 4.40 7.18 -14.16
CA LEU A 272 3.47 6.05 -14.17
C LEU A 272 3.32 5.39 -15.55
N GLU A 273 3.57 6.15 -16.62
CA GLU A 273 3.45 5.69 -18.00
C GLU A 273 4.78 5.19 -18.60
N ASP A 274 5.89 5.46 -17.92
CA ASP A 274 7.23 5.06 -18.36
C ASP A 274 7.47 3.54 -18.24
N GLU A 275 8.22 2.98 -19.20
CA GLU A 275 8.64 1.58 -19.23
C GLU A 275 9.49 1.21 -18.01
N SER A 276 10.26 2.16 -17.46
CA SER A 276 11.04 1.93 -16.23
C SER A 276 10.13 1.56 -15.05
N SER A 277 8.95 2.19 -14.96
CA SER A 277 7.99 1.95 -13.88
C SER A 277 7.21 0.67 -14.07
N LYS A 278 6.93 0.24 -15.30
CA LYS A 278 6.22 -1.04 -15.55
C LYS A 278 6.92 -2.22 -14.89
N LYS A 279 8.25 -2.25 -14.89
CA LYS A 279 9.06 -3.29 -14.23
C LYS A 279 8.91 -3.27 -12.70
N LEU A 280 8.70 -2.11 -12.10
CA LEU A 280 8.46 -1.96 -10.65
C LEU A 280 7.07 -2.45 -10.24
N THR A 281 6.14 -2.47 -11.18
CA THR A 281 4.74 -2.85 -10.94
C THR A 281 4.46 -4.33 -11.14
N LEU A 282 5.47 -5.13 -11.46
CA LEU A 282 5.27 -6.57 -11.63
C LEU A 282 4.82 -7.20 -10.31
N ILE A 283 3.78 -8.01 -10.39
CA ILE A 283 3.25 -8.80 -9.28
C ILE A 283 4.10 -10.05 -9.12
N THR A 284 4.52 -10.64 -10.24
CA THR A 284 5.37 -11.82 -10.29
C THR A 284 6.73 -11.61 -9.61
N THR A 285 7.29 -12.71 -9.08
CA THR A 285 8.57 -12.66 -8.36
C THR A 285 9.72 -12.30 -9.30
N GLN A 286 10.52 -11.31 -8.90
CA GLN A 286 11.70 -10.85 -9.62
C GLN A 286 12.97 -11.31 -8.90
N ASN A 287 13.97 -11.79 -9.64
CA ASN A 287 15.22 -12.32 -9.06
C ASN A 287 16.48 -11.60 -9.56
N TYR A 288 16.35 -10.69 -10.52
CA TYR A 288 17.49 -10.04 -11.15
C TYR A 288 17.57 -8.58 -10.72
N ALA A 289 18.64 -8.23 -10.04
CA ALA A 289 19.01 -6.83 -9.82
C ALA A 289 19.71 -6.33 -11.08
N ARG A 290 19.22 -5.22 -11.64
CA ARG A 290 19.66 -4.71 -12.94
C ARG A 290 20.23 -3.32 -12.80
N TYR A 291 21.37 -3.10 -13.42
CA TYR A 291 22.12 -1.85 -13.37
C TYR A 291 22.58 -1.46 -14.77
N THR A 292 22.55 -0.18 -15.11
CA THR A 292 23.41 0.35 -16.16
C THR A 292 24.88 0.23 -15.73
N THR A 293 25.82 0.31 -16.67
CA THR A 293 27.26 0.32 -16.34
C THR A 293 27.60 1.40 -15.31
N SER A 294 27.08 2.62 -15.51
CA SER A 294 27.31 3.74 -14.59
C SER A 294 26.70 3.52 -13.19
N GLU A 295 25.55 2.87 -13.12
CA GLU A 295 24.89 2.54 -11.85
C GLU A 295 25.67 1.48 -11.09
N TYR A 296 26.13 0.44 -11.78
CA TYR A 296 26.90 -0.63 -11.15
C TYR A 296 28.25 -0.13 -10.63
N GLU A 297 28.94 0.74 -11.39
CA GLU A 297 30.20 1.34 -10.96
C GLU A 297 30.01 2.17 -9.68
N ALA A 298 28.99 3.03 -9.65
CA ALA A 298 28.66 3.82 -8.46
C ALA A 298 28.25 2.92 -7.27
N PHE A 299 27.44 1.89 -7.53
CA PHE A 299 26.98 0.94 -6.52
C PHE A 299 28.14 0.16 -5.90
N SER A 300 28.99 -0.45 -6.75
CA SER A 300 30.09 -1.32 -6.32
C SER A 300 31.24 -0.55 -5.65
N ALA A 301 31.43 0.73 -6.01
CA ALA A 301 32.41 1.61 -5.34
C ALA A 301 32.11 1.80 -3.85
N ARG A 302 30.85 1.63 -3.40
CA ARG A 302 30.48 1.68 -1.98
C ARG A 302 30.90 0.45 -1.19
N TYR A 303 31.31 -0.63 -1.86
CA TYR A 303 31.66 -1.92 -1.25
C TYR A 303 33.03 -2.44 -1.74
N PRO A 304 34.12 -1.70 -1.51
CA PRO A 304 35.44 -2.06 -2.02
C PRO A 304 35.96 -3.39 -1.45
N GLU A 305 35.58 -3.75 -0.22
CA GLU A 305 35.98 -5.01 0.42
C GLU A 305 35.25 -6.23 -0.15
N GLN A 306 34.06 -6.04 -0.72
CA GLN A 306 33.22 -7.11 -1.26
C GLN A 306 33.23 -7.14 -2.81
N ILE A 307 34.10 -6.35 -3.44
CA ILE A 307 34.14 -6.18 -4.90
C ILE A 307 34.41 -7.51 -5.64
N HIS A 308 35.18 -8.42 -5.05
CA HIS A 308 35.45 -9.75 -5.60
C HIS A 308 34.18 -10.61 -5.71
N ILE A 309 33.28 -10.51 -4.73
CA ILE A 309 31.97 -11.19 -4.75
C ILE A 309 31.08 -10.57 -5.83
N LEU A 310 31.02 -9.24 -5.88
CA LEU A 310 30.21 -8.51 -6.86
C LEU A 310 30.65 -8.84 -8.30
N ASN A 311 31.96 -8.86 -8.56
CA ASN A 311 32.53 -9.23 -9.86
C ASN A 311 32.25 -10.70 -10.23
N LYS A 312 32.15 -11.60 -9.25
CA LYS A 312 31.81 -13.01 -9.47
C LYS A 312 30.34 -13.21 -9.83
N LEU A 313 29.45 -12.39 -9.26
CA LEU A 313 28.00 -12.46 -9.46
C LEU A 313 27.53 -11.71 -10.71
N MET A 314 28.26 -10.66 -11.10
CA MET A 314 27.98 -9.84 -12.26
C MET A 314 27.89 -10.70 -13.53
N LYS A 315 26.80 -10.50 -14.28
CA LYS A 315 26.64 -10.98 -15.65
C LYS A 315 26.24 -9.81 -16.53
N VAL A 316 26.81 -9.71 -17.72
CA VAL A 316 26.40 -8.72 -18.72
C VAL A 316 25.30 -9.34 -19.58
N ASP A 317 24.10 -8.76 -19.54
CA ASP A 317 23.00 -9.08 -20.46
C ASP A 317 22.67 -7.85 -21.30
N LYS A 318 22.95 -7.93 -22.60
CA LYS A 318 22.84 -6.83 -23.56
C LYS A 318 23.62 -5.59 -23.08
N ASP A 319 22.92 -4.52 -22.73
CA ASP A 319 23.46 -3.23 -22.29
C ASP A 319 23.38 -3.02 -20.77
N MET A 320 23.00 -4.07 -20.02
CA MET A 320 22.81 -4.01 -18.57
C MET A 320 23.70 -5.04 -17.86
N ILE A 321 24.01 -4.72 -16.61
CA ILE A 321 24.63 -5.64 -15.66
C ILE A 321 23.53 -6.23 -14.79
N GLU A 322 23.50 -7.55 -14.69
CA GLU A 322 22.55 -8.31 -13.89
C GLU A 322 23.25 -9.06 -12.77
N ILE A 323 22.62 -9.07 -11.59
CA ILE A 323 22.93 -9.98 -10.49
C ILE A 323 21.68 -10.82 -10.22
N ASP A 324 21.79 -12.13 -10.38
CA ASP A 324 20.74 -13.07 -9.95
C ASP A 324 20.91 -13.36 -8.47
N ILE A 325 19.93 -12.99 -7.65
CA ILE A 325 19.99 -13.22 -6.19
C ILE A 325 20.01 -14.71 -5.82
N ARG A 326 19.60 -15.59 -6.73
CA ARG A 326 19.60 -17.05 -6.52
C ARG A 326 21.00 -17.66 -6.64
N ASP A 327 21.92 -16.96 -7.29
CA ASP A 327 23.32 -17.37 -7.38
C ASP A 327 24.10 -17.03 -6.10
N ILE A 328 23.50 -16.29 -5.16
CA ILE A 328 24.10 -15.94 -3.87
C ILE A 328 23.97 -17.12 -2.90
N SER A 329 25.07 -17.84 -2.67
CA SER A 329 25.11 -18.92 -1.68
C SER A 329 25.07 -18.38 -0.24
N PRO A 330 24.69 -19.20 0.77
CA PRO A 330 24.72 -18.78 2.17
C PRO A 330 26.09 -18.27 2.64
N GLU A 331 27.18 -18.87 2.15
CA GLU A 331 28.55 -18.45 2.43
C GLU A 331 28.84 -17.07 1.83
N MET A 332 28.47 -16.87 0.56
CA MET A 332 28.60 -15.56 -0.11
C MET A 332 27.76 -14.50 0.59
N ARG A 333 26.55 -14.84 1.06
CA ARG A 333 25.69 -13.94 1.84
C ARG A 333 26.34 -13.53 3.16
N THR A 334 26.97 -14.49 3.84
CA THR A 334 27.68 -14.22 5.10
C THR A 334 28.89 -13.30 4.86
N GLU A 335 29.64 -13.55 3.79
CA GLU A 335 30.83 -12.77 3.42
C GLU A 335 30.48 -11.34 2.94
N MET A 336 29.41 -11.18 2.17
CA MET A 336 28.95 -9.85 1.72
C MET A 336 28.29 -9.03 2.84
N GLY A 337 27.75 -9.70 3.86
CA GLY A 337 26.98 -9.11 4.93
C GLY A 337 25.54 -8.78 4.54
N GLU A 338 24.67 -8.69 5.55
CA GLU A 338 23.22 -8.46 5.36
C GLU A 338 22.90 -7.12 4.67
N LYS A 339 23.73 -6.11 4.88
CA LYS A 339 23.54 -4.78 4.27
C LYS A 339 23.61 -4.85 2.74
N LEU A 340 24.73 -5.35 2.21
CA LEU A 340 24.93 -5.47 0.76
C LEU A 340 23.89 -6.42 0.15
N TYR A 341 23.60 -7.54 0.80
CA TYR A 341 22.54 -8.45 0.36
C TYR A 341 21.18 -7.77 0.24
N ARG A 342 20.77 -6.99 1.25
CA ARG A 342 19.50 -6.24 1.23
C ARG A 342 19.45 -5.21 0.12
N GLU A 343 20.55 -4.50 -0.14
CA GLU A 343 20.59 -3.52 -1.23
C GLU A 343 20.47 -4.19 -2.60
N ILE A 344 21.19 -5.28 -2.87
CA ILE A 344 21.04 -6.05 -4.12
C ILE A 344 19.61 -6.60 -4.22
N SER A 345 19.09 -7.19 -3.14
CA SER A 345 17.73 -7.73 -3.11
C SER A 345 16.68 -6.66 -3.43
N ARG A 346 16.82 -5.45 -2.88
CA ARG A 346 15.95 -4.31 -3.21
C ARG A 346 16.00 -3.93 -4.69
N GLN A 347 17.16 -4.03 -5.35
CA GLN A 347 17.31 -3.74 -6.78
C GLN A 347 16.66 -4.79 -7.70
N THR A 348 16.23 -5.94 -7.16
CA THR A 348 15.32 -6.84 -7.90
C THR A 348 13.92 -6.27 -8.05
N HIS A 349 13.56 -5.25 -7.24
CA HIS A 349 12.22 -4.69 -7.14
C HIS A 349 11.15 -5.73 -6.79
N ASN A 350 11.57 -6.82 -6.14
CA ASN A 350 10.69 -7.86 -5.68
C ASN A 350 10.05 -7.48 -4.34
N THR A 351 8.91 -6.81 -4.40
CA THR A 351 8.04 -6.66 -3.23
C THR A 351 7.42 -8.01 -2.86
N GLU A 352 7.40 -8.37 -1.56
CA GLU A 352 6.84 -9.64 -1.10
C GLU A 352 5.33 -9.74 -1.36
N TYR A 353 4.83 -10.96 -1.57
CA TYR A 353 3.41 -11.21 -1.87
C TYR A 353 2.45 -10.60 -0.84
N LYS A 354 2.83 -10.59 0.45
CA LYS A 354 2.01 -10.02 1.53
C LYS A 354 1.79 -8.51 1.42
N PHE A 355 2.56 -7.81 0.58
CA PHE A 355 2.41 -6.37 0.30
C PHE A 355 1.87 -6.08 -1.10
N LYS A 356 1.45 -7.11 -1.84
CA LYS A 356 0.77 -7.00 -3.14
C LYS A 356 -0.63 -7.62 -3.09
N VAL A 357 -1.17 -7.81 -1.88
CA VAL A 357 -2.42 -8.56 -1.65
C VAL A 357 -3.56 -7.90 -2.40
N ALA A 358 -3.63 -6.58 -2.41
CA ALA A 358 -4.67 -5.88 -3.14
C ALA A 358 -4.49 -6.01 -4.65
N ARG A 359 -3.27 -5.82 -5.18
CA ARG A 359 -2.99 -6.01 -6.62
C ARG A 359 -3.30 -7.43 -7.10
N ILE A 360 -2.99 -8.45 -6.30
CA ILE A 360 -3.31 -9.85 -6.62
C ILE A 360 -4.81 -10.10 -6.52
N GLY A 361 -5.48 -9.59 -5.48
CA GLY A 361 -6.93 -9.73 -5.36
C GLY A 361 -7.69 -9.01 -6.48
N MET A 362 -7.15 -7.92 -7.02
CA MET A 362 -7.68 -7.25 -8.22
C MET A 362 -7.65 -8.13 -9.47
N ASN A 363 -6.65 -9.02 -9.63
CA ASN A 363 -6.63 -10.00 -10.71
C ASN A 363 -7.81 -10.96 -10.63
N ALA A 364 -8.09 -11.48 -9.42
CA ALA A 364 -9.20 -12.39 -9.17
C ALA A 364 -10.56 -11.69 -9.37
N GLN A 365 -10.70 -10.46 -8.86
CA GLN A 365 -11.91 -9.66 -9.08
C GLN A 365 -12.12 -9.39 -10.58
N SER A 366 -11.09 -9.01 -11.33
CA SER A 366 -11.21 -8.70 -12.76
C SER A 366 -11.68 -9.92 -13.56
N VAL A 367 -11.09 -11.09 -13.31
CA VAL A 367 -11.50 -12.35 -13.96
C VAL A 367 -12.94 -12.72 -13.60
N ALA A 368 -13.32 -12.58 -12.33
CA ALA A 368 -14.67 -12.85 -11.87
C ALA A 368 -15.70 -11.92 -12.56
N HIS A 369 -15.42 -10.62 -12.66
CA HIS A 369 -16.30 -9.67 -13.34
C HIS A 369 -16.44 -9.96 -14.83
N ILE A 370 -15.33 -10.24 -15.54
CA ILE A 370 -15.35 -10.61 -16.96
C ILE A 370 -16.22 -11.85 -17.16
N MET A 371 -16.05 -12.87 -16.32
CA MET A 371 -16.85 -14.08 -16.38
C MET A 371 -18.35 -13.81 -16.14
N ILE A 372 -18.71 -13.00 -15.14
CA ILE A 372 -20.10 -12.61 -14.89
C ILE A 372 -20.69 -11.89 -16.10
N ILE A 373 -19.96 -10.96 -16.71
CA ILE A 373 -20.37 -10.25 -17.92
C ILE A 373 -20.62 -11.24 -19.06
N VAL A 374 -19.72 -12.21 -19.27
CA VAL A 374 -19.89 -13.26 -20.28
C VAL A 374 -21.14 -14.10 -20.00
N PHE A 375 -21.40 -14.48 -18.75
CA PHE A 375 -22.61 -15.21 -18.37
C PHE A 375 -23.89 -14.41 -18.62
N ILE A 376 -23.89 -13.11 -18.33
CA ILE A 376 -25.02 -12.22 -18.62
C ILE A 376 -25.26 -12.14 -20.14
N ILE A 377 -24.21 -11.97 -20.93
CA ILE A 377 -24.30 -11.92 -22.40
C ILE A 377 -24.87 -13.23 -22.95
N LEU A 378 -24.32 -14.37 -22.54
CA LEU A 378 -24.79 -15.70 -22.97
C LEU A 378 -26.24 -15.95 -22.55
N GLY A 379 -26.61 -15.55 -21.33
CA GLY A 379 -27.98 -15.63 -20.83
C GLY A 379 -28.96 -14.81 -21.68
N ASN A 380 -28.58 -13.58 -22.01
CA ASN A 380 -29.39 -12.68 -22.84
C ASN A 380 -29.53 -13.18 -24.28
N ILE A 381 -28.43 -13.63 -24.92
CA ILE A 381 -28.48 -14.25 -26.26
C ILE A 381 -29.44 -15.44 -26.23
N GLY A 382 -29.33 -16.27 -25.19
CA GLY A 382 -30.21 -17.40 -24.98
C GLY A 382 -31.68 -17.04 -24.91
N TYR A 383 -32.01 -16.04 -24.09
CA TYR A 383 -33.37 -15.52 -23.94
C TYR A 383 -33.95 -15.06 -25.28
N PHE A 384 -33.19 -14.30 -26.08
CA PHE A 384 -33.67 -13.81 -27.38
C PHE A 384 -33.85 -14.93 -28.41
N ILE A 385 -32.97 -15.93 -28.44
CA ILE A 385 -33.14 -17.11 -29.30
C ILE A 385 -34.41 -17.88 -28.93
N GLN A 386 -34.67 -18.08 -27.64
CA GLN A 386 -35.89 -18.75 -27.18
C GLN A 386 -37.13 -17.95 -27.54
N LYS A 387 -37.13 -16.64 -27.29
CA LYS A 387 -38.23 -15.74 -27.65
C LYS A 387 -38.53 -15.78 -29.15
N ALA A 388 -37.50 -15.76 -30.00
CA ALA A 388 -37.65 -15.84 -31.45
C ALA A 388 -38.19 -17.20 -31.92
N ARG A 389 -37.84 -18.31 -31.25
CA ARG A 389 -38.39 -19.65 -31.55
C ARG A 389 -39.84 -19.77 -31.12
N THR A 390 -40.19 -19.26 -29.94
CA THR A 390 -41.57 -19.27 -29.44
C THR A 390 -42.48 -18.38 -30.30
N ALA A 391 -41.98 -17.26 -30.82
CA ALA A 391 -42.74 -16.39 -31.74
C ALA A 391 -42.90 -16.97 -33.17
N LYS A 392 -42.11 -17.98 -33.54
CA LYS A 392 -42.22 -18.70 -34.83
C LYS A 392 -43.10 -19.95 -34.76
N LYS A 393 -43.47 -20.40 -33.55
CA LYS A 393 -44.51 -21.42 -33.32
C LYS A 393 -45.84 -20.73 -33.10
#